data_AF-A0A4R1AWY2-F1
#
_entry.id   AF-A0A4R1AWY2-F1
#
_cell.length_a   1.000
_cell.length_b   1.000
_cell.length_c   1.000
_cell.angle_alpha   90.00
_cell.angle_beta   90.00
_cell.angle_gamma   90.00
#
_symmetry.space_group_name_H-M   'P 1'
#
loop_
_entity.id
_entity.type
_entity.pdbx_description
1 polymer ?
#
loop_
_entity_poly.entity_id
_entity_poly.type
_entity_poly.pdbx_seq_one_letter_code
_entity_poly.pdbx_strand_id
1 'polypeptide(L)'
;MPKHISWKVTYLTFCVGGFIAILFDVIIMSGWIDVFDLGQAKLPGLGDLICYSVIAPCYAVIFLNYYQPERKWMPVVLFTLLSFLSEWMLVKVGYMKLKGWNTWWPLPVYFLIFGFWLPLHIRLIRKASEN
;
A
#
# COMPACT_ATOMS: atom_id res chain seq x y z
N MET A 1 -6.68 -22.46 -0.80
CA MET A 1 -6.90 -21.14 -1.45
C MET A 1 -6.55 -21.26 -2.93
N PRO A 2 -7.50 -21.12 -3.87
CA PRO A 2 -7.14 -21.06 -5.28
C PRO A 2 -6.40 -19.74 -5.54
N LYS A 3 -5.13 -19.81 -5.95
CA LYS A 3 -4.32 -18.63 -6.30
C LYS A 3 -4.76 -18.14 -7.68
N HIS A 4 -5.35 -16.95 -7.75
CA HIS A 4 -5.74 -16.33 -9.03
C HIS A 4 -4.58 -15.63 -9.75
N ILE A 5 -3.42 -15.50 -9.10
CA ILE A 5 -2.21 -14.86 -9.66
C ILE A 5 -1.01 -15.81 -9.63
N SER A 6 -0.13 -15.71 -10.63
CA SER A 6 1.08 -16.53 -10.73
C SER A 6 2.17 -16.06 -9.75
N TRP A 7 3.11 -16.94 -9.42
CA TRP A 7 4.25 -16.61 -8.55
C TRP A 7 5.07 -15.41 -9.06
N LYS A 8 5.23 -15.29 -10.39
CA LYS A 8 5.91 -14.16 -11.02
C LYS A 8 5.19 -12.83 -10.74
N VAL A 9 3.86 -12.82 -10.86
CA VAL A 9 3.04 -11.63 -10.56
C VAL A 9 3.16 -11.26 -9.08
N THR A 10 3.12 -12.24 -8.18
CA THR A 10 3.30 -12.03 -6.74
C THR A 10 4.65 -11.38 -6.42
N TYR A 11 5.74 -11.94 -6.94
CA TYR A 11 7.09 -11.42 -6.71
C TYR A 11 7.25 -9.98 -7.24
N LEU A 12 6.80 -9.72 -8.47
CA LEU A 12 6.86 -8.39 -9.06
C LEU A 12 6.00 -7.38 -8.29
N THR A 13 4.77 -7.75 -7.92
CA THR A 13 3.89 -6.87 -7.14
C THR A 13 4.51 -6.54 -5.79
N PHE A 14 5.10 -7.54 -5.12
CA PHE A 14 5.72 -7.34 -3.82
C PHE A 14 6.92 -6.38 -3.91
N CYS A 15 7.83 -6.60 -4.86
CA CYS A 15 9.01 -5.74 -5.05
C CYS A 15 8.63 -4.32 -5.49
N VAL A 16 7.74 -4.17 -6.47
CA VAL A 16 7.31 -2.85 -6.96
C VAL A 16 6.51 -2.10 -5.89
N GLY A 17 5.58 -2.78 -5.22
CA GLY A 17 4.79 -2.20 -4.14
C GLY A 17 5.66 -1.73 -2.98
N GLY A 18 6.61 -2.56 -2.53
CA GLY A 18 7.53 -2.19 -1.46
C GLY A 18 8.45 -1.03 -1.84
N PHE A 19 9.00 -1.04 -3.06
CA PHE A 19 9.85 0.05 -3.55
C PHE A 19 9.09 1.39 -3.61
N ILE A 20 7.89 1.39 -4.19
CA ILE A 20 7.05 2.60 -4.28
C ILE A 20 6.67 3.10 -2.88
N ALA A 21 6.27 2.20 -1.99
CA ALA A 21 5.88 2.57 -0.63
C ALA A 21 7.04 3.25 0.13
N ILE A 22 8.24 2.67 0.08
CA ILE A 22 9.44 3.26 0.71
C ILE A 22 9.80 4.59 0.04
N LEU A 23 9.76 4.65 -1.30
CA LEU A 23 10.12 5.86 -2.04
C LEU A 23 9.18 7.03 -1.69
N PHE A 24 7.87 6.79 -1.64
CA PHE A 24 6.90 7.80 -1.25
C PHE A 24 7.07 8.22 0.20
N ASP A 25 7.26 7.26 1.12
CA ASP A 25 7.41 7.56 2.54
C ASP A 25 8.68 8.37 2.82
N VAL A 26 9.84 7.86 2.39
CA VAL A 26 11.14 8.46 2.71
C VAL A 26 11.36 9.77 1.96
N ILE A 27 11.07 9.81 0.64
CA ILE A 27 11.40 10.98 -0.18
C ILE A 27 10.33 12.06 -0.05
N ILE A 28 9.05 11.67 -0.17
CA ILE A 28 7.95 12.64 -0.33
C ILE A 28 7.38 13.01 1.04
N MET A 29 6.97 12.04 1.84
CA MET A 29 6.25 12.29 3.09
C MET A 29 7.17 12.77 4.21
N SER A 30 8.27 12.06 4.46
CA SER A 30 9.23 12.39 5.52
C SER A 30 10.27 13.44 5.06
N GLY A 31 10.74 13.35 3.81
CA GLY A 31 11.79 14.23 3.30
C GLY A 31 11.32 15.64 2.92
N TRP A 32 10.34 15.75 2.03
CA TRP A 32 9.99 17.03 1.39
C TRP A 32 8.86 17.79 2.09
N ILE A 33 7.87 17.08 2.62
CA ILE A 33 6.63 17.71 3.10
C ILE A 33 6.50 17.61 4.65
N ASP A 34 7.28 16.77 5.34
CA ASP A 34 7.24 16.52 6.80
C ASP A 34 5.81 16.35 7.34
N VAL A 35 5.06 15.46 6.70
CA VAL A 35 3.59 15.36 6.84
C VAL A 35 3.19 14.53 8.06
N PHE A 36 4.00 13.55 8.39
CA PHE A 36 3.84 12.71 9.58
C PHE A 36 5.19 12.08 9.92
N ASP A 37 5.44 11.94 11.22
CA ASP A 37 6.56 11.15 11.71
C ASP A 37 6.05 9.76 12.08
N LEU A 38 6.69 8.73 11.55
CA LEU A 38 6.58 7.39 12.13
C LEU A 38 7.74 7.17 13.10
N GLY A 39 7.43 6.68 14.30
CA GLY A 39 8.44 6.41 15.32
C GLY A 39 9.18 7.67 15.79
N GLN A 40 10.52 7.69 15.60
CA GLN A 40 11.38 8.79 16.02
C GLN A 40 11.59 9.81 14.90
N ALA A 41 11.38 11.09 15.21
CA ALA A 41 11.18 12.22 14.28
C ALA A 41 12.31 12.59 13.30
N LYS A 42 13.34 11.77 13.09
CA LYS A 42 14.49 12.11 12.21
C LYS A 42 15.06 10.98 11.37
N LEU A 43 14.78 9.72 11.68
CA LEU A 43 15.24 8.59 10.87
C LEU A 43 14.14 7.53 10.83
N PRO A 44 13.79 7.01 9.63
CA PRO A 44 12.86 5.90 9.53
C PRO A 44 13.42 4.71 10.32
N GLY A 45 12.68 4.30 11.34
CA GLY A 45 13.03 3.16 12.16
C GLY A 45 12.85 1.85 11.40
N LEU A 46 13.41 0.76 11.94
CA LEU A 46 13.17 -0.58 11.37
C LEU A 46 11.68 -0.93 11.27
N GLY A 47 10.86 -0.44 12.21
CA GLY A 47 9.41 -0.64 12.18
C GLY A 47 8.73 0.06 11.00
N ASP A 48 9.21 1.23 10.59
CA ASP A 48 8.66 2.01 9.46
C ASP A 48 9.00 1.30 8.16
N LEU A 49 10.26 0.87 8.06
CA LEU A 49 10.73 0.06 6.94
C LEU A 49 9.87 -1.20 6.81
N ILE A 50 9.59 -1.93 7.90
CA ILE A 50 8.76 -3.14 7.85
C ILE A 50 7.30 -2.82 7.42
N CYS A 51 6.72 -1.75 7.94
CA CYS A 51 5.35 -1.35 7.59
C CYS A 51 5.22 -1.09 6.08
N TYR A 52 6.15 -0.34 5.49
CA TYR A 52 6.07 0.01 4.07
C TYR A 52 6.67 -1.04 3.13
N SER A 53 7.76 -1.69 3.51
CA SER A 53 8.46 -2.67 2.66
C SER A 53 7.86 -4.08 2.71
N VAL A 54 7.09 -4.40 3.76
CA VAL A 54 6.52 -5.74 3.95
C VAL A 54 4.99 -5.67 4.04
N ILE A 55 4.43 -4.90 4.98
CA ILE A 55 2.98 -4.94 5.24
C ILE A 55 2.21 -4.40 4.02
N ALA A 56 2.56 -3.20 3.53
CA ALA A 56 1.90 -2.60 2.37
C ALA A 56 1.93 -3.51 1.10
N PRO A 57 3.06 -4.08 0.66
CA PRO A 57 3.07 -4.99 -0.48
C PRO A 57 2.34 -6.31 -0.21
N CYS A 58 2.28 -6.80 1.04
CA CYS A 58 1.42 -7.93 1.39
C CYS A 58 -0.06 -7.62 1.11
N TYR A 59 -0.55 -6.44 1.53
CA TYR A 59 -1.92 -6.01 1.24
C TYR A 59 -2.19 -5.98 -0.27
N ALA A 60 -1.24 -5.47 -1.07
CA ALA A 60 -1.36 -5.45 -2.52
C ALA A 60 -1.45 -6.86 -3.14
N VAL A 61 -0.60 -7.79 -2.70
CA VAL A 61 -0.60 -9.18 -3.19
C VAL A 61 -1.89 -9.90 -2.80
N ILE A 62 -2.36 -9.74 -1.57
CA ILE A 62 -3.61 -10.36 -1.11
C ILE A 62 -4.78 -9.77 -1.90
N PHE A 63 -4.84 -8.45 -2.07
CA PHE A 63 -5.85 -7.79 -2.89
C PHE A 63 -5.91 -8.38 -4.30
N LEU A 64 -4.76 -8.50 -4.98
CA LEU A 64 -4.70 -9.05 -6.34
C LEU A 64 -5.13 -10.51 -6.41
N ASN A 65 -4.96 -11.29 -5.34
CA ASN A 65 -5.48 -12.66 -5.28
C ASN A 65 -7.01 -12.72 -5.22
N TYR A 66 -7.66 -11.74 -4.59
CA TYR A 66 -9.13 -11.63 -4.52
C TYR A 66 -9.73 -10.75 -5.63
N TYR A 67 -8.88 -10.11 -6.44
CA TYR A 67 -9.34 -9.19 -7.47
C TYR A 67 -10.04 -9.93 -8.61
N GLN A 68 -11.34 -9.68 -8.75
CA GLN A 68 -12.16 -10.14 -9.87
C GLN A 68 -12.74 -8.92 -10.59
N PRO A 69 -12.52 -8.76 -11.92
CA PRO A 69 -12.98 -7.58 -12.66
C PRO A 69 -14.48 -7.29 -12.50
N GLU A 70 -15.31 -8.34 -12.45
CA GLU A 70 -16.77 -8.26 -12.35
C GLU A 70 -17.26 -7.72 -10.99
N ARG A 71 -16.51 -8.01 -9.92
CA ARG A 71 -16.87 -7.65 -8.53
C ARG A 71 -15.79 -6.83 -7.84
N LYS A 72 -15.01 -6.07 -8.63
CA LYS A 72 -13.80 -5.40 -8.14
C LYS A 72 -14.03 -4.40 -7.02
N TRP A 73 -15.21 -3.80 -6.93
CA TRP A 73 -15.48 -2.75 -5.93
C TRP A 73 -15.55 -3.30 -4.51
N MET A 74 -16.00 -4.54 -4.32
CA MET A 74 -16.06 -5.16 -3.00
C MET A 74 -14.67 -5.30 -2.34
N PRO A 75 -13.66 -5.93 -2.98
CA PRO A 75 -12.31 -5.97 -2.42
C PRO A 75 -11.67 -4.57 -2.39
N VAL A 76 -11.97 -3.65 -3.31
CA VAL A 76 -11.42 -2.28 -3.25
C VAL A 76 -11.85 -1.56 -1.98
N VAL A 77 -13.15 -1.57 -1.67
CA VAL A 77 -13.67 -0.93 -0.46
C VAL A 77 -13.12 -1.63 0.78
N LEU A 78 -13.13 -2.96 0.82
CA LEU A 78 -12.62 -3.73 1.95
C LEU A 78 -11.15 -3.42 2.25
N PHE A 79 -10.28 -3.47 1.24
CA PHE A 79 -8.85 -3.22 1.43
C PHE A 79 -8.55 -1.74 1.74
N THR A 80 -9.32 -0.81 1.17
CA THR A 80 -9.24 0.61 1.53
C THR A 80 -9.53 0.82 3.02
N LEU A 81 -10.62 0.21 3.52
CA LEU A 81 -10.98 0.28 4.94
C LEU A 81 -9.95 -0.41 5.85
N LEU A 82 -9.42 -1.57 5.44
CA LEU A 82 -8.40 -2.27 6.22
C LEU A 82 -7.08 -1.49 6.30
N SER A 83 -6.62 -0.90 5.20
CA SER A 83 -5.42 -0.06 5.20
C SER A 83 -5.62 1.19 6.04
N PHE A 84 -6.78 1.85 5.91
CA PHE A 84 -7.13 2.99 6.75
C PHE A 84 -7.20 2.63 8.24
N LEU A 85 -7.80 1.48 8.59
CA LEU A 85 -7.87 1.01 9.97
C LEU A 85 -6.48 0.70 10.52
N SER A 86 -5.59 0.12 9.71
CA SER A 86 -4.22 -0.17 10.11
C SER A 86 -3.45 1.11 10.44
N GLU A 87 -3.55 2.13 9.58
CA GLU A 87 -2.94 3.44 9.82
C GLU A 87 -3.54 4.11 11.06
N TRP A 88 -4.88 4.10 11.18
CA TRP A 88 -5.56 4.65 12.35
C TRP A 88 -5.12 3.98 13.65
N MET A 89 -4.88 2.66 13.64
CA MET A 89 -4.36 1.93 14.78
C MET A 89 -2.93 2.38 15.12
N LEU A 90 -2.06 2.60 14.12
CA LEU A 90 -0.70 3.13 14.34
C LEU A 90 -0.72 4.53 14.96
N VAL A 91 -1.66 5.39 14.53
CA VAL A 91 -1.87 6.72 15.14
C VAL A 91 -2.35 6.58 16.59
N LYS A 92 -3.30 5.68 16.86
CA LYS A 92 -3.85 5.47 18.22
C LYS A 92 -2.85 4.89 19.20
N VAL A 93 -1.97 3.99 18.75
CA VAL A 93 -0.88 3.42 19.55
C VAL A 93 0.25 4.45 19.77
N GLY A 94 0.19 5.60 19.10
CA GLY A 94 1.18 6.67 19.22
C GLY A 94 2.46 6.40 18.44
N TYR A 95 2.44 5.38 17.57
CA TYR A 95 3.56 5.05 16.69
C TYR A 95 3.66 6.03 15.52
N MET A 96 2.51 6.49 15.00
CA MET A 96 2.44 7.51 13.95
C MET A 96 1.95 8.85 14.53
N LYS A 97 2.77 9.89 14.41
CA LYS A 97 2.43 11.26 14.83
C LYS A 97 2.13 12.10 13.59
N LEU A 98 0.88 12.50 13.45
CA LEU A 98 0.42 13.34 12.35
C LEU A 98 0.89 14.79 12.56
N LYS A 99 1.64 15.36 11.61
CA LYS A 99 2.07 16.77 11.61
C LYS A 99 1.39 17.50 10.46
N GLY A 100 0.23 18.10 10.72
CA GLY A 100 -0.54 18.79 9.67
C GLY A 100 -1.26 17.87 8.67
N TRP A 101 -1.08 16.55 8.77
CA TRP A 101 -1.89 15.57 8.05
C TRP A 101 -3.21 15.30 8.75
N ASN A 102 -4.31 15.39 8.02
CA ASN A 102 -5.60 14.94 8.53
C ASN A 102 -5.75 13.43 8.32
N THR A 103 -6.23 12.72 9.33
CA THR A 103 -6.42 11.27 9.31
C THR A 103 -7.28 10.82 8.12
N TRP A 104 -8.11 11.67 7.53
CA TRP A 104 -8.96 11.32 6.38
C TRP A 104 -8.26 11.36 5.00
N TRP A 105 -7.11 12.03 4.85
CA TRP A 105 -6.37 12.13 3.58
C TRP A 105 -5.87 10.81 2.96
N PRO A 106 -5.43 9.80 3.75
CA PRO A 106 -5.02 8.50 3.21
C PRO A 106 -6.15 7.73 2.54
N LEU A 107 -7.41 7.98 2.93
CA LEU A 107 -8.55 7.21 2.45
C LEU A 107 -8.73 7.32 0.92
N PRO A 108 -8.75 8.53 0.31
CA PRO A 108 -8.67 8.68 -1.15
C PRO A 108 -7.46 8.00 -1.79
N VAL A 109 -6.30 8.05 -1.14
CA VAL A 109 -5.05 7.48 -1.67
C VAL A 109 -5.15 5.96 -1.76
N TYR A 110 -5.58 5.30 -0.68
CA TYR A 110 -5.81 3.85 -0.67
C TYR A 110 -6.86 3.44 -1.70
N PHE A 111 -7.96 4.20 -1.81
CA PHE A 111 -8.99 3.94 -2.81
C PHE A 111 -8.44 4.01 -4.24
N LEU A 112 -7.58 4.99 -4.55
CA LEU A 112 -6.94 5.10 -5.87
C LEU A 112 -5.97 3.95 -6.14
N ILE A 113 -5.18 3.55 -5.14
CA ILE A 113 -4.21 2.46 -5.25
C ILE A 113 -4.93 1.14 -5.55
N PHE A 114 -5.92 0.76 -4.73
CA PHE A 114 -6.67 -0.48 -4.91
C PHE A 114 -7.63 -0.42 -6.10
N GLY A 115 -8.28 0.72 -6.32
CA GLY A 115 -9.29 0.89 -7.37
C GLY A 115 -8.74 0.99 -8.78
N PHE A 116 -7.54 1.56 -8.95
CA PHE A 116 -7.00 1.89 -10.28
C PHE A 116 -5.57 1.42 -10.49
N TRP A 117 -4.65 1.72 -9.56
CA TRP A 117 -3.23 1.44 -9.77
C TRP A 117 -2.91 -0.07 -9.79
N LEU A 118 -3.37 -0.84 -8.79
CA LEU A 118 -3.15 -2.29 -8.74
C LEU A 118 -3.82 -3.04 -9.92
N PRO A 119 -5.07 -2.73 -10.30
CA PRO A 119 -5.68 -3.27 -11.51
C PRO A 119 -4.91 -2.93 -12.80
N LEU A 120 -4.34 -1.73 -12.91
CA LEU A 120 -3.50 -1.35 -14.05
C LEU A 120 -2.19 -2.15 -14.04
N HIS A 121 -1.53 -2.24 -12.89
CA HIS A 121 -0.28 -2.98 -12.70
C HIS A 121 -0.38 -4.44 -13.17
N ILE A 122 -1.42 -5.16 -12.75
CA ILE A 122 -1.59 -6.57 -13.16
C ILE A 122 -1.92 -6.70 -14.66
N ARG A 123 -2.65 -5.75 -15.25
CA ARG A 123 -2.93 -5.73 -16.70
C ARG A 123 -1.64 -5.55 -17.51
N LEU A 124 -0.74 -4.67 -17.06
CA LEU A 124 0.55 -4.45 -17.71
C LEU A 124 1.44 -5.69 -17.64
N ILE A 125 1.54 -6.35 -16.48
CA ILE A 125 2.33 -7.57 -16.34
C ILE A 125 1.80 -8.69 -17.24
N ARG A 126 0.47 -8.87 -17.31
CA ARG A 126 -0.15 -9.89 -18.18
C ARG A 126 0.14 -9.61 -19.65
N LYS A 127 -0.07 -8.37 -20.10
CA LYS A 127 0.23 -7.97 -21.49
C LYS A 127 1.71 -8.18 -21.85
N ALA A 128 2.62 -7.91 -20.92
CA ALA A 128 4.05 -8.12 -21.14
C ALA A 128 4.45 -9.62 -21.16
N SER A 129 3.64 -10.51 -20.59
CA SER A 129 3.89 -11.95 -20.58
C SER A 129 3.31 -12.68 -21.80
N GLU A 130 2.46 -12.02 -22.58
CA GLU A 130 1.82 -12.56 -23.79
C GLU A 130 2.59 -12.22 -25.08
N ASN A 131 3.53 -11.27 -25.01
CA ASN A 131 4.49 -10.93 -26.08
C ASN A 131 5.80 -11.70 -25.89
#